data_AF-A0A8B6E9F9-F1
#
_entry.id   AF-A0A8B6E9F9-F1
#
_cell.length_a   1.000
_cell.length_b   1.000
_cell.length_c   1.000
_cell.angle_alpha   90.00
_cell.angle_beta   90.00
_cell.angle_gamma   90.00
#
_symmetry.space_group_name_H-M   'P 1'
#
loop_
_entity.id
_entity.type
_entity.pdbx_description
1 polymer ?
#
loop_
_entity_poly.entity_id
_entity_poly.type
_entity_poly.pdbx_seq_one_letter_code
_entity_poly.pdbx_strand_id
1 'polypeptide(L)'
;MKLLLFLITIATVRSQNPDECPFMCTCTQDKKVICKGLDRFPIGLPDDMKDIVFDVSSFNNFGKNTLQTFKNLKTISFINSNFTFIHTCSVSDLSNLTKLELSNVRIGQIVTNGFSHLSHVKEIVMRKVTVQKLHEYAFNDIKHVDKFVMEDFIAANMENFVFHDWSNMRLVQLRSVQVLNMKPKLFQKFDAIDQFDIIRCTFPSSMCGLKDILQNQSVKKIKLHQNAIDCSCNTTWIFEAGRSAKDFELVNNTCSLNSPSQLASKEVLSIDKNLFCKTDEVPTCGDRTYEKRIPSCQMSLLDEPIMPGETVEYPNQSHNAASQIHHISTVCAVMVLLVALKVNG
;
A
#
# COMPACT_ATOMS: atom_id res chain seq x y z
N MET A 1 67.65 -34.28 -1.10
CA MET A 1 66.29 -34.70 -1.47
C MET A 1 65.33 -34.01 -0.50
N LYS A 2 64.69 -32.90 -0.91
CA LYS A 2 63.85 -32.05 -0.07
C LYS A 2 62.46 -32.68 0.05
N LEU A 3 62.04 -33.01 1.27
CA LEU A 3 60.68 -33.46 1.58
C LEU A 3 59.81 -32.21 1.83
N LEU A 4 58.90 -31.88 0.91
CA LEU A 4 57.88 -30.86 1.14
C LEU A 4 56.76 -31.46 2.00
N LEU A 5 56.60 -30.93 3.22
CA LEU A 5 55.41 -31.12 4.04
C LEU A 5 54.31 -30.18 3.53
N PHE A 6 53.26 -30.76 2.95
CA PHE A 6 52.00 -30.06 2.69
C PHE A 6 51.25 -29.89 4.02
N LEU A 7 51.23 -28.66 4.55
CA LEU A 7 50.30 -28.26 5.60
C LEU A 7 48.95 -27.97 4.91
N ILE A 8 48.04 -28.94 4.98
CA ILE A 8 46.63 -28.71 4.65
C ILE A 8 46.03 -27.90 5.81
N THR A 9 45.85 -26.60 5.61
CA THR A 9 44.99 -25.80 6.46
C THR A 9 43.55 -26.25 6.22
N ILE A 10 43.03 -27.11 7.11
CA ILE A 10 41.60 -27.38 7.18
C ILE A 10 40.96 -26.04 7.58
N ALA A 11 40.40 -25.34 6.59
CA ALA A 11 39.41 -24.31 6.87
C ALA A 11 38.27 -25.02 7.60
N THR A 12 38.20 -24.81 8.90
CA THR A 12 37.06 -25.26 9.70
C THR A 12 35.84 -24.53 9.14
N VAL A 13 35.02 -25.25 8.37
CA VAL A 13 33.65 -24.83 8.12
C VAL A 13 33.01 -24.77 9.51
N ARG A 14 32.84 -23.55 10.03
CA ARG A 14 32.02 -23.34 11.22
C ARG A 14 30.64 -23.87 10.87
N SER A 15 30.29 -25.02 11.45
CA SER A 15 28.90 -25.42 11.59
C SER A 15 28.18 -24.26 12.28
N GLN A 16 27.36 -23.51 11.55
CA GLN A 16 26.48 -22.51 12.15
C GLN A 16 25.60 -23.25 13.15
N ASN A 17 25.71 -22.87 14.42
CA ASN A 17 24.88 -23.46 15.46
C ASN A 17 23.42 -23.04 15.15
N PRO A 18 22.41 -23.92 15.20
CA PRO A 18 21.00 -23.54 15.04
C PRO A 18 20.53 -22.47 16.03
N ASP A 19 21.30 -22.27 17.10
CA ASP A 19 21.13 -21.25 18.14
C ASP A 19 21.85 -19.91 17.84
N GLU A 20 22.60 -19.79 16.73
CA GLU A 20 23.31 -18.56 16.38
C GLU A 20 22.45 -17.63 15.52
N CYS A 21 22.28 -16.41 16.01
CA CYS A 21 21.59 -15.34 15.29
C CYS A 21 22.36 -14.97 14.00
N PRO A 22 21.69 -14.67 12.87
CA PRO A 22 22.36 -14.25 11.64
C PRO A 22 23.26 -13.03 11.84
N PHE A 23 24.34 -12.92 11.04
CA PHE A 23 25.39 -11.90 11.18
C PHE A 23 24.89 -10.44 11.25
N MET A 24 23.83 -10.11 10.50
CA MET A 24 23.24 -8.77 10.47
C MET A 24 22.08 -8.59 11.46
N CYS A 25 21.92 -9.54 12.37
CA CYS A 25 20.82 -9.60 13.32
C CYS A 25 21.34 -9.73 14.76
N THR A 26 20.53 -9.27 15.71
CA THR A 26 20.78 -9.41 17.15
C THR A 26 19.56 -10.05 17.79
N CYS A 27 19.75 -11.25 18.33
CA CYS A 27 18.71 -12.03 18.98
C CYS A 27 18.85 -11.88 20.50
N THR A 28 17.72 -11.80 21.19
CA THR A 28 17.65 -11.57 22.64
C THR A 28 16.97 -12.75 23.34
N GLN A 29 17.15 -12.85 24.66
CA GLN A 29 16.51 -13.89 25.47
C GLN A 29 14.98 -13.80 25.45
N ASP A 30 14.44 -12.59 25.26
CA ASP A 30 12.99 -12.33 25.20
C ASP A 30 12.34 -12.77 23.87
N LYS A 31 13.05 -13.55 23.05
CA LYS A 31 12.58 -14.01 21.72
C LYS A 31 12.29 -12.84 20.77
N LYS A 32 13.06 -11.76 20.92
CA LYS A 32 13.08 -10.63 20.00
C LYS A 32 14.37 -10.65 19.17
N VAL A 33 14.23 -10.39 17.88
CA VAL A 33 15.33 -10.22 16.94
C VAL A 33 15.26 -8.86 16.25
N ILE A 34 16.41 -8.20 16.14
CA ILE A 34 16.57 -6.94 15.42
C ILE A 34 17.59 -7.15 14.31
N CYS A 35 17.18 -7.01 13.07
CA CYS A 35 18.04 -7.11 11.90
C CYS A 35 18.23 -5.74 11.26
N LYS A 36 19.46 -5.42 10.87
CA LYS A 36 19.83 -4.11 10.33
C LYS A 36 20.57 -4.23 9.00
N GLY A 37 20.32 -3.29 8.08
CA GLY A 37 21.13 -3.18 6.86
C GLY A 37 20.96 -4.37 5.90
N LEU A 38 19.79 -4.98 5.86
CA LEU A 38 19.54 -6.14 4.99
C LEU A 38 19.15 -5.69 3.57
N ASP A 39 19.56 -6.46 2.57
CA ASP A 39 19.12 -6.35 1.17
C ASP A 39 18.17 -7.49 0.74
N ARG A 40 18.00 -8.48 1.63
CA ARG A 40 17.14 -9.66 1.47
C ARG A 40 16.75 -10.20 2.83
N PHE A 41 15.70 -11.02 2.88
CA PHE A 41 15.31 -11.67 4.13
C PHE A 41 16.43 -12.62 4.62
N PRO A 42 16.78 -12.60 5.91
CA PRO A 42 17.92 -13.37 6.42
C PRO A 42 17.56 -14.85 6.54
N ILE A 43 18.48 -15.72 6.09
CA ILE A 43 18.37 -17.18 6.24
C ILE A 43 18.87 -17.56 7.63
N GLY A 44 18.23 -18.53 8.27
CA GLY A 44 18.67 -19.06 9.58
C GLY A 44 18.24 -18.21 10.78
N LEU A 45 17.22 -17.35 10.63
CA LEU A 45 16.57 -16.79 11.81
C LEU A 45 15.88 -17.90 12.63
N PRO A 46 16.04 -17.91 13.97
CA PRO A 46 15.33 -18.87 14.81
C PRO A 46 13.80 -18.73 14.68
N ASP A 47 13.11 -19.85 14.53
CA ASP A 47 11.67 -19.89 14.23
C ASP A 47 10.76 -19.67 15.46
N ASP A 48 11.34 -19.70 16.66
CA ASP A 48 10.67 -19.50 17.94
C ASP A 48 10.56 -18.03 18.37
N MET A 49 11.03 -17.11 17.51
CA MET A 49 10.99 -15.67 17.72
C MET A 49 9.56 -15.14 17.73
N LYS A 50 9.28 -14.22 18.65
CA LYS A 50 7.97 -13.58 18.86
C LYS A 50 7.92 -12.17 18.29
N ASP A 51 9.04 -11.45 18.31
CA ASP A 51 9.11 -10.07 17.86
C ASP A 51 10.27 -9.90 16.88
N ILE A 52 9.97 -9.56 15.63
CA ILE A 52 10.97 -9.35 14.58
C ILE A 52 10.96 -7.88 14.16
N VAL A 53 12.12 -7.23 14.23
CA VAL A 53 12.31 -5.85 13.76
C VAL A 53 13.35 -5.81 12.65
N PHE A 54 12.95 -5.29 11.49
CA PHE A 54 13.86 -4.97 10.38
C PHE A 54 14.06 -3.46 10.33
N ASP A 55 15.29 -3.00 10.49
CA ASP A 55 15.64 -1.58 10.49
C ASP A 55 16.65 -1.28 9.39
N VAL A 56 16.51 -0.13 8.73
CA VAL A 56 17.40 0.32 7.63
C VAL A 56 17.65 -0.79 6.59
N SER A 57 16.58 -1.44 6.12
CA SER A 57 16.67 -2.58 5.20
C SER A 57 15.98 -2.30 3.86
N SER A 58 16.36 -3.01 2.81
CA SER A 58 15.94 -2.80 1.42
C SER A 58 15.54 -4.12 0.79
N PHE A 59 14.26 -4.41 0.71
CA PHE A 59 13.76 -5.70 0.22
C PHE A 59 13.25 -5.58 -1.21
N ASN A 60 13.90 -6.24 -2.17
CA ASN A 60 13.43 -6.24 -3.55
C ASN A 60 12.15 -7.06 -3.73
N ASN A 61 12.08 -8.23 -3.11
CA ASN A 61 10.93 -9.12 -3.16
C ASN A 61 10.63 -9.59 -1.73
N PHE A 62 9.51 -9.12 -1.19
CA PHE A 62 8.95 -9.65 0.05
C PHE A 62 7.75 -10.51 -0.33
N GLY A 63 7.96 -11.83 -0.39
CA GLY A 63 7.05 -12.83 -0.97
C GLY A 63 6.42 -13.79 0.03
N LYS A 64 5.46 -14.57 -0.46
CA LYS A 64 4.86 -15.72 0.25
C LYS A 64 5.97 -16.65 0.76
N ASN A 65 5.75 -17.29 1.90
CA ASN A 65 6.69 -18.18 2.63
C ASN A 65 7.79 -17.47 3.44
N THR A 66 8.03 -16.17 3.24
CA THR A 66 9.06 -15.44 4.00
C THR A 66 8.85 -15.53 5.51
N LEU A 67 7.58 -15.52 5.95
CA LEU A 67 7.20 -15.50 7.37
C LEU A 67 6.55 -16.80 7.86
N GLN A 68 6.30 -17.78 7.00
CA GLN A 68 5.51 -18.98 7.35
C GLN A 68 6.19 -19.88 8.39
N THR A 69 7.52 -19.81 8.51
CA THR A 69 8.27 -20.58 9.49
C THR A 69 8.06 -20.08 10.92
N PHE A 70 7.74 -18.79 11.12
CA PHE A 70 7.64 -18.17 12.44
C PHE A 70 6.25 -18.35 13.05
N LYS A 71 5.94 -19.58 13.47
CA LYS A 71 4.63 -19.93 14.03
C LYS A 71 4.30 -19.16 15.31
N ASN A 72 5.29 -18.70 16.06
CA ASN A 72 5.11 -17.97 17.32
C ASN A 72 5.17 -16.44 17.17
N LEU A 73 5.30 -15.94 15.94
CA LEU A 73 5.45 -14.51 15.66
C LEU A 73 4.22 -13.74 16.12
N LYS A 74 4.41 -12.78 17.02
CA LYS A 74 3.37 -11.90 17.54
C LYS A 74 3.45 -10.50 16.96
N THR A 75 4.66 -9.99 16.76
CA THR A 75 4.91 -8.65 16.23
C THR A 75 5.94 -8.71 15.11
N ILE A 76 5.64 -8.03 14.01
CA ILE A 76 6.64 -7.72 12.99
C ILE A 76 6.65 -6.23 12.71
N SER A 77 7.85 -5.65 12.64
CA SER A 77 8.04 -4.23 12.41
C SER A 77 9.11 -3.98 11.35
N PHE A 78 8.77 -3.15 10.36
CA PHE A 78 9.72 -2.65 9.38
C PHE A 78 9.89 -1.14 9.59
N ILE A 79 11.12 -0.74 9.88
CA ILE A 79 11.48 0.62 10.29
C ILE A 79 12.54 1.15 9.33
N ASN A 80 12.40 2.39 8.86
CA ASN A 80 13.39 3.06 7.99
C ASN A 80 13.77 2.22 6.76
N SER A 81 12.83 1.42 6.25
CA SER A 81 13.11 0.38 5.27
C SER A 81 12.44 0.69 3.94
N ASN A 82 12.79 -0.04 2.89
CA ASN A 82 12.13 0.09 1.60
C ASN A 82 11.81 -1.27 0.99
N PHE A 83 10.77 -1.28 0.16
CA PHE A 83 10.32 -2.43 -0.59
C PHE A 83 10.13 -2.04 -2.04
N THR A 84 10.66 -2.82 -2.98
CA THR A 84 10.27 -2.65 -4.39
C THR A 84 8.85 -3.19 -4.58
N PHE A 85 8.59 -4.39 -4.06
CA PHE A 85 7.28 -5.04 -4.12
C PHE A 85 6.93 -5.72 -2.79
N ILE A 86 5.68 -5.55 -2.36
CA ILE A 86 5.01 -6.46 -1.42
C ILE A 86 4.14 -7.38 -2.27
N HIS A 87 4.54 -8.64 -2.36
CA HIS A 87 3.91 -9.63 -3.22
C HIS A 87 2.64 -10.23 -2.61
N THR A 88 1.90 -10.93 -3.45
CA THR A 88 0.69 -11.68 -3.11
C THR A 88 0.91 -12.57 -1.88
N CYS A 89 0.09 -12.36 -0.85
CA CYS A 89 0.03 -13.19 0.37
C CYS A 89 1.32 -13.20 1.19
N SER A 90 2.14 -12.16 1.12
CA SER A 90 3.43 -12.12 1.84
C SER A 90 3.31 -12.10 3.36
N VAL A 91 2.13 -11.73 3.88
CA VAL A 91 1.80 -11.74 5.31
C VAL A 91 0.59 -12.62 5.64
N SER A 92 0.19 -13.53 4.74
CA SER A 92 -0.95 -14.44 4.99
C SER A 92 -0.59 -15.56 5.98
N ASP A 93 -1.62 -16.14 6.59
CA ASP A 93 -1.52 -17.37 7.40
C ASP A 93 -0.63 -17.29 8.65
N LEU A 94 -0.34 -16.06 9.12
CA LEU A 94 0.38 -15.81 10.36
C LEU A 94 -0.56 -15.87 11.56
N SER A 95 -0.95 -17.10 11.93
CA SER A 95 -1.97 -17.42 12.95
C SER A 95 -1.78 -16.76 14.32
N ASN A 96 -0.55 -16.44 14.72
CA ASN A 96 -0.25 -15.79 16.00
C ASN A 96 0.13 -14.32 15.89
N LEU A 97 0.17 -13.75 14.66
CA LEU A 97 0.55 -12.37 14.48
C LEU A 97 -0.56 -11.47 15.00
N THR A 98 -0.21 -10.63 15.98
CA THR A 98 -1.13 -9.68 16.62
C THR A 98 -0.90 -8.25 16.16
N LYS A 99 0.33 -7.91 15.77
CA LYS A 99 0.70 -6.55 15.38
C LYS A 99 1.64 -6.52 14.17
N LEU A 100 1.26 -5.75 13.17
CA LEU A 100 2.07 -5.43 11.99
C LEU A 100 2.33 -3.93 11.95
N GLU A 101 3.60 -3.53 11.93
CA GLU A 101 4.00 -2.12 11.94
C GLU A 101 4.95 -1.77 10.79
N LEU A 102 4.60 -0.73 10.03
CA LEU A 102 5.45 -0.09 9.03
C LEU A 102 5.71 1.35 9.48
N SER A 103 6.97 1.73 9.69
CA SER A 103 7.32 3.08 10.12
C SER A 103 8.45 3.65 9.27
N ASN A 104 8.20 4.79 8.63
CA ASN A 104 9.15 5.43 7.71
C ASN A 104 9.60 4.46 6.60
N VAL A 105 8.62 3.93 5.84
CA VAL A 105 8.85 2.92 4.80
C VAL A 105 8.46 3.45 3.43
N ARG A 106 9.28 3.13 2.42
CA ARG A 106 8.94 3.40 1.00
C ARG A 106 8.64 2.11 0.28
N ILE A 107 7.51 2.05 -0.41
CA ILE A 107 7.06 0.87 -1.14
C ILE A 107 6.85 1.27 -2.59
N GLY A 108 7.46 0.56 -3.54
CA GLY A 108 7.13 0.69 -4.95
C GLY A 108 5.69 0.28 -5.16
N GLN A 109 5.40 -1.02 -5.05
CA GLN A 109 4.06 -1.54 -5.30
C GLN A 109 3.60 -2.51 -4.21
N ILE A 110 2.34 -2.40 -3.81
CA ILE A 110 1.63 -3.45 -3.08
C ILE A 110 0.70 -4.10 -4.09
N VAL A 111 1.02 -5.33 -4.47
CA VAL A 111 0.26 -6.07 -5.48
C VAL A 111 -1.02 -6.62 -4.87
N THR A 112 -1.89 -7.18 -5.72
CA THR A 112 -3.11 -7.87 -5.31
C THR A 112 -2.85 -8.86 -4.17
N ASN A 113 -3.66 -8.79 -3.10
CA ASN A 113 -3.50 -9.58 -1.87
C ASN A 113 -2.15 -9.37 -1.15
N GLY A 114 -1.47 -8.24 -1.33
CA GLY A 114 -0.20 -7.95 -0.64
C GLY A 114 -0.33 -7.99 0.88
N PHE A 115 -1.42 -7.43 1.41
CA PHE A 115 -1.85 -7.57 2.79
C PHE A 115 -3.23 -8.23 2.82
N SER A 116 -3.27 -9.56 2.95
CA SER A 116 -4.53 -10.29 2.99
C SER A 116 -4.56 -11.44 3.98
N HIS A 117 -5.78 -11.90 4.28
CA HIS A 117 -6.06 -13.01 5.21
C HIS A 117 -5.45 -12.82 6.60
N LEU A 118 -5.50 -11.58 7.10
CA LEU A 118 -4.95 -11.18 8.40
C LEU A 118 -5.95 -11.47 9.53
N SER A 119 -6.41 -12.72 9.64
CA SER A 119 -7.53 -13.14 10.49
C SER A 119 -7.28 -13.04 12.00
N HIS A 120 -6.02 -12.97 12.43
CA HIS A 120 -5.64 -12.93 13.85
C HIS A 120 -4.96 -11.62 14.26
N VAL A 121 -4.67 -10.74 13.28
CA VAL A 121 -4.00 -9.46 13.53
C VAL A 121 -4.96 -8.54 14.27
N LYS A 122 -4.50 -7.95 15.36
CA LYS A 122 -5.25 -6.99 16.16
C LYS A 122 -4.92 -5.55 15.79
N GLU A 123 -3.67 -5.29 15.43
CA GLU A 123 -3.20 -3.95 15.09
C GLU A 123 -2.40 -3.95 13.78
N ILE A 124 -2.83 -3.14 12.82
CA ILE A 124 -2.08 -2.81 11.61
C ILE A 124 -1.80 -1.32 11.66
N VAL A 125 -0.53 -0.95 11.70
CA VAL A 125 -0.11 0.44 11.88
C VAL A 125 0.92 0.83 10.83
N MET A 126 0.58 1.82 10.01
CA MET A 126 1.43 2.38 8.97
C MET A 126 1.66 3.85 9.27
N ARG A 127 2.91 4.22 9.57
CA ARG A 127 3.31 5.60 9.85
C ARG A 127 4.37 6.05 8.87
N LYS A 128 4.19 7.23 8.27
CA LYS A 128 5.18 7.82 7.34
C LYS A 128 5.53 6.85 6.22
N VAL A 129 4.50 6.27 5.60
CA VAL A 129 4.66 5.30 4.51
C VAL A 129 4.36 5.98 3.19
N THR A 130 5.24 5.79 2.20
CA THR A 130 5.01 6.25 0.83
C THR A 130 4.88 5.05 -0.09
N VAL A 131 3.83 5.01 -0.91
CA VAL A 131 3.54 3.94 -1.86
C VAL A 131 3.38 4.50 -3.27
N GLN A 132 4.10 3.98 -4.26
CA GLN A 132 3.91 4.44 -5.64
C GLN A 132 2.62 3.89 -6.26
N LYS A 133 2.29 2.61 -6.01
CA LYS A 133 1.07 1.98 -6.54
C LYS A 133 0.45 0.97 -5.58
N LEU A 134 -0.85 1.12 -5.37
CA LEU A 134 -1.74 0.15 -4.71
C LEU A 134 -2.61 -0.50 -5.79
N HIS A 135 -2.43 -1.79 -6.03
CA HIS A 135 -3.22 -2.56 -7.00
C HIS A 135 -4.58 -2.97 -6.43
N GLU A 136 -5.48 -3.44 -7.30
CA GLU A 136 -6.76 -4.03 -6.88
C GLU A 136 -6.59 -5.11 -5.81
N TYR A 137 -7.39 -5.04 -4.75
CA TYR A 137 -7.36 -5.96 -3.59
C TYR A 137 -6.02 -5.98 -2.83
N ALA A 138 -5.23 -4.91 -2.85
CA ALA A 138 -3.98 -4.82 -2.09
C ALA A 138 -4.18 -5.07 -0.58
N PHE A 139 -5.33 -4.66 -0.03
CA PHE A 139 -5.76 -4.90 1.36
C PHE A 139 -7.09 -5.67 1.39
N ASN A 140 -7.01 -6.99 1.24
CA ASN A 140 -8.18 -7.84 1.06
C ASN A 140 -8.38 -8.82 2.22
N ASP A 141 -9.64 -9.14 2.55
CA ASP A 141 -9.98 -10.11 3.60
C ASP A 141 -9.30 -9.79 4.94
N ILE A 142 -9.51 -8.56 5.41
CA ILE A 142 -9.01 -8.07 6.70
C ILE A 142 -10.17 -8.09 7.70
N LYS A 143 -10.16 -9.07 8.59
CA LYS A 143 -11.27 -9.35 9.50
C LYS A 143 -10.79 -9.38 10.95
N HIS A 144 -11.62 -8.90 11.88
CA HIS A 144 -11.38 -8.96 13.33
C HIS A 144 -10.16 -8.16 13.83
N VAL A 145 -9.79 -7.11 13.09
CA VAL A 145 -8.73 -6.16 13.45
C VAL A 145 -9.30 -5.10 14.38
N ASP A 146 -8.74 -4.97 15.57
CA ASP A 146 -9.16 -3.96 16.54
C ASP A 146 -8.78 -2.55 16.06
N LYS A 147 -7.62 -2.42 15.40
CA LYS A 147 -7.08 -1.11 15.01
C LYS A 147 -6.30 -1.16 13.70
N PHE A 148 -6.80 -0.44 12.70
CA PHE A 148 -6.11 -0.17 11.45
C PHE A 148 -5.79 1.33 11.37
N VAL A 149 -4.52 1.70 11.31
CA VAL A 149 -4.07 3.10 11.27
C VAL A 149 -3.15 3.35 10.09
N MET A 150 -3.51 4.32 9.26
CA MET A 150 -2.60 4.98 8.33
C MET A 150 -2.38 6.42 8.79
N GLU A 151 -1.13 6.77 9.10
CA GLU A 151 -0.73 8.09 9.54
C GLU A 151 0.44 8.59 8.69
N ASP A 152 0.32 9.80 8.14
CA ASP A 152 1.30 10.38 7.20
C ASP A 152 1.56 9.43 6.02
N PHE A 153 0.47 8.89 5.44
CA PHE A 153 0.53 7.94 4.34
C PHE A 153 0.35 8.67 3.00
N ILE A 154 1.28 8.45 2.06
CA ILE A 154 1.27 9.07 0.73
C ILE A 154 1.17 7.98 -0.33
N ALA A 155 0.16 8.05 -1.20
CA ALA A 155 0.05 7.17 -2.36
C ALA A 155 -0.01 7.94 -3.68
N ALA A 156 0.79 7.53 -4.66
CA ALA A 156 0.69 8.13 -5.99
C ALA A 156 -0.53 7.59 -6.77
N ASN A 157 -0.80 6.28 -6.70
CA ASN A 157 -1.91 5.66 -7.44
C ASN A 157 -2.64 4.60 -6.59
N MET A 158 -3.97 4.70 -6.52
CA MET A 158 -4.86 3.69 -5.96
C MET A 158 -5.85 3.18 -7.01
N GLU A 159 -5.80 1.88 -7.29
CA GLU A 159 -6.75 1.20 -8.18
C GLU A 159 -8.12 0.97 -7.52
N ASN A 160 -9.07 0.40 -8.28
CA ASN A 160 -10.35 0.01 -7.67
C ASN A 160 -10.14 -1.15 -6.69
N PHE A 161 -11.02 -1.24 -5.70
CA PHE A 161 -11.13 -2.35 -4.75
C PHE A 161 -9.86 -2.57 -3.93
N VAL A 162 -9.03 -1.54 -3.76
CA VAL A 162 -7.81 -1.60 -2.94
C VAL A 162 -8.11 -2.09 -1.52
N PHE A 163 -9.22 -1.63 -0.95
CA PHE A 163 -9.70 -2.07 0.36
C PHE A 163 -10.97 -2.90 0.14
N HIS A 164 -10.91 -4.21 0.39
CA HIS A 164 -12.00 -5.12 0.05
C HIS A 164 -12.21 -6.21 1.11
N ASP A 165 -13.48 -6.54 1.39
CA ASP A 165 -13.89 -7.59 2.35
C ASP A 165 -13.37 -7.34 3.78
N TRP A 166 -13.63 -6.14 4.30
CA TRP A 166 -13.27 -5.75 5.66
C TRP A 166 -14.45 -5.96 6.59
N SER A 167 -14.24 -6.67 7.70
CA SER A 167 -15.31 -6.87 8.67
C SER A 167 -14.88 -6.97 10.12
N ASN A 168 -15.81 -6.66 11.03
CA ASN A 168 -15.63 -6.79 12.48
C ASN A 168 -14.43 -5.97 12.99
N MET A 169 -14.39 -4.70 12.61
CA MET A 169 -13.28 -3.80 12.97
C MET A 169 -13.72 -2.80 14.02
N ARG A 170 -12.85 -2.53 15.01
CA ARG A 170 -13.17 -1.54 16.05
C ARG A 170 -12.79 -0.11 15.65
N LEU A 171 -11.62 0.08 15.04
CA LEU A 171 -11.18 1.41 14.60
C LEU A 171 -10.41 1.33 13.28
N VAL A 172 -10.89 2.07 12.29
CA VAL A 172 -10.12 2.41 11.08
C VAL A 172 -9.83 3.90 11.12
N GLN A 173 -8.55 4.28 11.09
CA GLN A 173 -8.14 5.68 11.13
C GLN A 173 -7.19 6.02 9.98
N LEU A 174 -7.62 6.97 9.16
CA LEU A 174 -6.81 7.64 8.14
C LEU A 174 -6.46 9.03 8.66
N ARG A 175 -5.18 9.29 8.92
CA ARG A 175 -4.68 10.57 9.41
C ARG A 175 -3.60 11.12 8.49
N SER A 176 -3.74 12.37 8.06
CA SER A 176 -2.76 13.00 7.17
C SER A 176 -2.49 12.18 5.90
N VAL A 177 -3.53 11.53 5.35
CA VAL A 177 -3.41 10.73 4.13
C VAL A 177 -3.50 11.63 2.91
N GLN A 178 -2.58 11.43 1.97
CA GLN A 178 -2.56 12.12 0.68
C GLN A 178 -2.52 11.11 -0.46
N VAL A 179 -3.45 11.26 -1.40
CA VAL A 179 -3.50 10.42 -2.61
C VAL A 179 -3.47 11.32 -3.83
N LEU A 180 -2.60 11.03 -4.81
CA LEU A 180 -2.52 11.79 -6.05
C LEU A 180 -3.59 11.34 -7.07
N ASN A 181 -3.61 10.05 -7.39
CA ASN A 181 -4.59 9.46 -8.30
C ASN A 181 -5.39 8.35 -7.60
N MET A 182 -6.71 8.45 -7.69
CA MET A 182 -7.64 7.55 -7.00
C MET A 182 -8.75 7.09 -7.94
N LYS A 183 -8.89 5.78 -8.13
CA LYS A 183 -10.03 5.20 -8.84
C LYS A 183 -11.31 5.31 -7.98
N PRO A 184 -12.50 5.37 -8.61
CA PRO A 184 -13.73 5.76 -7.92
C PRO A 184 -14.30 4.71 -6.96
N LYS A 185 -13.95 3.42 -7.09
CA LYS A 185 -14.47 2.36 -6.22
C LYS A 185 -13.35 1.82 -5.34
N LEU A 186 -12.95 2.53 -4.29
CA LEU A 186 -11.83 2.08 -3.45
C LEU A 186 -12.22 1.03 -2.42
N PHE A 187 -13.39 1.20 -1.79
CA PHE A 187 -13.87 0.41 -0.67
C PHE A 187 -15.09 -0.42 -1.13
N GLN A 188 -15.03 -1.74 -1.00
CA GLN A 188 -16.15 -2.64 -1.27
C GLN A 188 -16.25 -3.79 -0.25
N LYS A 189 -17.47 -4.22 0.10
CA LYS A 189 -17.77 -5.26 1.11
C LYS A 189 -17.19 -4.91 2.50
N PHE A 190 -17.79 -3.89 3.12
CA PHE A 190 -17.45 -3.42 4.46
C PHE A 190 -18.61 -3.73 5.40
N ASP A 191 -18.34 -4.44 6.50
CA ASP A 191 -19.38 -4.81 7.46
C ASP A 191 -18.91 -4.73 8.92
N ALA A 192 -19.83 -4.46 9.86
CA ALA A 192 -19.57 -4.38 11.29
C ALA A 192 -18.31 -3.56 11.67
N ILE A 193 -18.29 -2.27 11.33
CA ILE A 193 -17.19 -1.35 11.68
C ILE A 193 -17.67 -0.41 12.78
N ASP A 194 -17.00 -0.40 13.92
CA ASP A 194 -17.42 0.46 15.04
C ASP A 194 -17.10 1.94 14.78
N GLN A 195 -15.91 2.25 14.29
CA GLN A 195 -15.50 3.64 14.06
C GLN A 195 -14.57 3.77 12.84
N PHE A 196 -14.89 4.74 11.96
CA PHE A 196 -14.08 5.12 10.81
C PHE A 196 -13.73 6.62 10.87
N ASP A 197 -12.44 6.92 11.05
CA ASP A 197 -11.92 8.27 11.22
C ASP A 197 -11.12 8.71 9.99
N ILE A 198 -11.47 9.85 9.43
CA ILE A 198 -10.74 10.54 8.36
C ILE A 198 -10.35 11.92 8.90
N ILE A 199 -9.06 12.10 9.16
CA ILE A 199 -8.54 13.26 9.90
C ILE A 199 -7.39 13.91 9.14
N ARG A 200 -7.48 15.20 8.84
CA ARG A 200 -6.41 15.95 8.14
C ARG A 200 -6.00 15.34 6.80
N CYS A 201 -6.91 14.68 6.12
CA CYS A 201 -6.66 14.07 4.81
C CYS A 201 -6.98 15.04 3.68
N THR A 202 -6.30 14.83 2.54
CA THR A 202 -6.54 15.53 1.29
C THR A 202 -6.71 14.50 0.19
N PHE A 203 -7.89 14.49 -0.44
CA PHE A 203 -8.21 13.54 -1.50
C PHE A 203 -8.27 14.25 -2.85
N PRO A 204 -8.09 13.51 -3.97
CA PRO A 204 -8.34 14.04 -5.30
C PRO A 204 -9.77 14.54 -5.45
N SER A 205 -9.98 15.46 -6.39
CA SER A 205 -11.24 16.22 -6.53
C SER A 205 -12.48 15.33 -6.61
N SER A 206 -12.39 14.14 -7.20
CA SER A 206 -13.57 13.27 -7.30
C SER A 206 -14.11 12.79 -5.96
N MET A 207 -13.26 12.62 -4.93
CA MET A 207 -13.57 11.94 -3.64
C MET A 207 -14.39 10.64 -3.71
N CYS A 208 -14.64 10.13 -4.92
CA CYS A 208 -15.62 9.08 -5.23
C CYS A 208 -15.33 7.79 -4.47
N GLY A 209 -14.04 7.49 -4.29
CA GLY A 209 -13.58 6.34 -3.52
C GLY A 209 -14.16 6.27 -2.11
N LEU A 210 -14.55 7.40 -1.50
CA LEU A 210 -15.03 7.45 -0.12
C LEU A 210 -16.55 7.41 0.00
N LYS A 211 -17.30 7.59 -1.09
CA LYS A 211 -18.76 7.63 -1.05
C LYS A 211 -19.32 6.34 -0.44
N ASP A 212 -18.79 5.20 -0.86
CA ASP A 212 -19.26 3.87 -0.44
C ASP A 212 -19.14 3.67 1.08
N ILE A 213 -18.01 4.05 1.69
CA ILE A 213 -17.84 3.91 3.14
C ILE A 213 -18.67 4.94 3.92
N LEU A 214 -18.80 6.15 3.40
CA LEU A 214 -19.53 7.23 4.06
C LEU A 214 -21.06 7.07 4.02
N GLN A 215 -21.57 6.25 3.11
CA GLN A 215 -22.98 5.89 3.02
C GLN A 215 -23.27 4.49 3.59
N ASN A 216 -22.26 3.77 4.10
CA ASN A 216 -22.40 2.41 4.59
C ASN A 216 -23.04 2.36 5.99
N GLN A 217 -24.20 1.69 6.08
CA GLN A 217 -24.98 1.54 7.32
C GLN A 217 -24.35 0.58 8.35
N SER A 218 -23.42 -0.27 7.93
CA SER A 218 -22.67 -1.18 8.81
C SER A 218 -21.55 -0.46 9.57
N VAL A 219 -21.29 0.81 9.29
CA VAL A 219 -20.35 1.65 10.04
C VAL A 219 -21.10 2.41 11.13
N LYS A 220 -20.81 2.13 12.41
CA LYS A 220 -21.56 2.72 13.53
C LYS A 220 -21.24 4.20 13.71
N LYS A 221 -19.95 4.56 13.64
CA LYS A 221 -19.46 5.92 13.82
C LYS A 221 -18.50 6.35 12.72
N ILE A 222 -18.67 7.57 12.22
CA ILE A 222 -17.81 8.16 11.20
C ILE A 222 -17.37 9.56 11.66
N LYS A 223 -16.06 9.83 11.61
CA LYS A 223 -15.51 11.16 11.89
C LYS A 223 -14.76 11.71 10.68
N LEU A 224 -15.17 12.87 10.20
CA LEU A 224 -14.45 13.65 9.20
C LEU A 224 -13.97 14.94 9.85
N HIS A 225 -12.73 14.98 10.30
CA HIS A 225 -12.18 16.14 11.02
C HIS A 225 -11.03 16.79 10.25
N GLN A 226 -11.06 18.12 10.14
CA GLN A 226 -9.92 18.89 9.62
C GLN A 226 -9.47 18.51 8.20
N ASN A 227 -10.36 17.99 7.35
CA ASN A 227 -10.01 17.58 5.99
C ASN A 227 -10.15 18.72 4.99
N ALA A 228 -9.38 18.63 3.90
CA ALA A 228 -9.55 19.46 2.71
C ALA A 228 -10.43 18.72 1.69
N ILE A 229 -11.70 19.13 1.61
CA ILE A 229 -12.75 18.46 0.86
C ILE A 229 -12.92 19.16 -0.49
N ASP A 230 -13.03 18.43 -1.60
CA ASP A 230 -13.44 19.07 -2.85
C ASP A 230 -14.87 19.58 -2.71
N CYS A 231 -15.11 20.89 -2.84
CA CYS A 231 -16.44 21.49 -2.72
C CYS A 231 -17.02 21.77 -4.11
N SER A 232 -17.29 20.71 -4.85
CA SER A 232 -17.78 20.76 -6.23
C SER A 232 -19.02 19.88 -6.40
N CYS A 233 -19.54 19.79 -7.62
CA CYS A 233 -20.66 18.92 -7.94
C CYS A 233 -20.39 17.44 -7.58
N ASN A 234 -19.13 17.01 -7.55
CA ASN A 234 -18.76 15.61 -7.30
C ASN A 234 -18.97 15.15 -5.86
N THR A 235 -19.14 16.08 -4.92
CA THR A 235 -19.12 15.80 -3.47
C THR A 235 -20.37 16.25 -2.75
N THR A 236 -21.44 16.59 -3.48
CA THR A 236 -22.76 16.94 -2.93
C THR A 236 -23.30 15.86 -1.99
N TRP A 237 -22.94 14.60 -2.23
CA TRP A 237 -23.30 13.46 -1.38
C TRP A 237 -22.81 13.58 0.07
N ILE A 238 -21.82 14.44 0.37
CA ILE A 238 -21.31 14.59 1.74
C ILE A 238 -22.34 15.17 2.71
N PHE A 239 -23.28 15.98 2.22
CA PHE A 239 -24.38 16.51 3.01
C PHE A 239 -25.42 15.43 3.37
N GLU A 240 -25.39 14.31 2.66
CA GLU A 240 -26.26 13.15 2.90
C GLU A 240 -25.54 11.99 3.59
N ALA A 241 -24.21 11.92 3.51
CA ALA A 241 -23.39 10.89 4.16
C ALA A 241 -23.69 10.76 5.67
N GLY A 242 -23.95 11.88 6.34
CA GLY A 242 -24.30 11.90 7.76
C GLY A 242 -25.69 11.38 8.11
N ARG A 243 -26.53 11.04 7.13
CA ARG A 243 -27.86 10.44 7.39
C ARG A 243 -27.81 8.93 7.56
N SER A 244 -26.76 8.26 7.07
CA SER A 244 -26.68 6.79 7.05
C SER A 244 -25.96 6.20 8.27
N ALA A 245 -24.98 6.90 8.84
CA ALA A 245 -24.29 6.48 10.06
C ALA A 245 -25.07 6.95 11.30
N LYS A 246 -25.10 6.11 12.35
CA LYS A 246 -25.78 6.45 13.61
C LYS A 246 -25.11 7.62 14.36
N ASP A 247 -23.81 7.80 14.17
CA ASP A 247 -22.99 8.85 14.77
C ASP A 247 -22.01 9.40 13.71
N PHE A 248 -22.32 10.57 13.14
CA PHE A 248 -21.52 11.23 12.11
C PHE A 248 -21.02 12.59 12.60
N GLU A 249 -19.70 12.77 12.63
CA GLU A 249 -19.05 14.02 13.01
C GLU A 249 -18.38 14.66 11.78
N LEU A 250 -18.80 15.87 11.41
CA LEU A 250 -18.18 16.68 10.36
C LEU A 250 -17.66 17.98 10.98
N VAL A 251 -16.39 18.00 11.42
CA VAL A 251 -15.84 19.10 12.24
C VAL A 251 -14.63 19.76 11.58
N ASN A 252 -14.64 21.08 11.48
CA ASN A 252 -13.51 21.90 10.99
C ASN A 252 -13.00 21.49 9.59
N ASN A 253 -13.89 21.07 8.69
CA ASN A 253 -13.48 20.74 7.31
C ASN A 253 -13.58 21.98 6.42
N THR A 254 -12.63 22.13 5.52
CA THR A 254 -12.56 23.27 4.59
C THR A 254 -12.58 22.78 3.14
N CYS A 255 -13.03 23.64 2.23
CA CYS A 255 -12.91 23.37 0.81
C CYS A 255 -11.45 23.38 0.35
N SER A 256 -11.08 22.40 -0.45
CA SER A 256 -9.75 22.23 -1.01
C SER A 256 -9.40 23.38 -1.96
N LEU A 257 -8.12 23.55 -2.26
CA LEU A 257 -7.65 24.57 -3.21
C LEU A 257 -8.10 24.28 -4.66
N ASN A 258 -8.49 23.04 -4.96
CA ASN A 258 -9.01 22.64 -6.27
C ASN A 258 -10.52 22.91 -6.42
N SER A 259 -11.19 23.32 -5.33
CA SER A 259 -12.61 23.71 -5.36
C SER A 259 -12.81 24.99 -6.19
N PRO A 260 -14.04 25.30 -6.64
CA PRO A 260 -14.34 26.58 -7.27
C PRO A 260 -13.77 27.74 -6.44
N SER A 261 -13.15 28.72 -7.10
CA SER A 261 -12.38 29.78 -6.43
C SER A 261 -13.16 30.57 -5.36
N GLN A 262 -14.49 30.65 -5.52
CA GLN A 262 -15.40 31.29 -4.56
C GLN A 262 -15.61 30.49 -3.26
N LEU A 263 -15.29 29.20 -3.28
CA LEU A 263 -15.48 28.25 -2.18
C LEU A 263 -14.16 27.81 -1.55
N ALA A 264 -13.04 27.84 -2.28
CA ALA A 264 -11.74 27.41 -1.78
C ALA A 264 -11.40 28.00 -0.39
N SER A 265 -10.90 27.15 0.50
CA SER A 265 -10.57 27.45 1.91
C SER A 265 -11.74 27.84 2.83
N LYS A 266 -12.97 27.95 2.33
CA LYS A 266 -14.15 28.19 3.19
C LYS A 266 -14.49 26.93 3.97
N GLU A 267 -15.06 27.10 5.16
CA GLU A 267 -15.54 25.99 5.97
C GLU A 267 -16.76 25.33 5.33
N VAL A 268 -16.75 24.00 5.20
CA VAL A 268 -17.78 23.23 4.50
C VAL A 268 -19.18 23.46 5.09
N LEU A 269 -19.29 23.49 6.42
CA LEU A 269 -20.56 23.70 7.12
C LEU A 269 -21.09 25.14 7.01
N SER A 270 -20.28 26.09 6.58
CA SER A 270 -20.68 27.49 6.38
C SER A 270 -21.27 27.78 4.99
N ILE A 271 -21.21 26.80 4.08
CA ILE A 271 -21.54 26.96 2.67
C ILE A 271 -22.95 26.41 2.42
N ASP A 272 -23.76 27.15 1.66
CA ASP A 272 -25.02 26.62 1.12
C ASP A 272 -24.72 25.44 0.18
N LYS A 273 -25.29 24.27 0.47
CA LYS A 273 -25.11 23.05 -0.32
C LYS A 273 -25.41 23.25 -1.81
N ASN A 274 -26.30 24.17 -2.18
CA ASN A 274 -26.65 24.47 -3.57
C ASN A 274 -25.51 25.18 -4.33
N LEU A 275 -24.48 25.66 -3.63
CA LEU A 275 -23.30 26.25 -4.24
C LEU A 275 -22.26 25.21 -4.68
N PHE A 276 -22.32 23.98 -4.15
CA PHE A 276 -21.44 22.89 -4.60
C PHE A 276 -21.76 22.51 -6.06
N CYS A 277 -23.05 22.51 -6.41
CA CYS A 277 -23.48 22.23 -7.77
C CYS A 277 -24.56 23.20 -8.24
N LYS A 278 -24.23 23.95 -9.30
CA LYS A 278 -25.16 24.92 -9.93
C LYS A 278 -26.07 24.28 -10.99
N THR A 279 -25.84 23.01 -11.32
CA THR A 279 -26.58 22.25 -12.33
C THR A 279 -27.30 21.09 -11.68
N ASP A 280 -28.45 20.70 -12.22
CA ASP A 280 -29.20 19.53 -11.74
C ASP A 280 -28.50 18.20 -12.06
N GLU A 281 -27.58 18.20 -13.03
CA GLU A 281 -26.75 17.04 -13.36
C GLU A 281 -25.59 16.91 -12.37
N VAL A 282 -25.72 15.97 -11.42
CA VAL A 282 -24.64 15.56 -10.52
C VAL A 282 -23.76 14.53 -11.24
N PRO A 283 -22.44 14.76 -11.37
CA PRO A 283 -21.53 13.80 -11.98
C PRO A 283 -21.60 12.45 -11.25
N THR A 284 -21.72 11.37 -12.01
CA THR A 284 -21.63 10.03 -11.44
C THR A 284 -20.18 9.61 -11.27
N CYS A 285 -19.87 9.04 -10.11
CA CYS A 285 -18.62 8.32 -9.92
C CYS A 285 -18.64 7.10 -10.84
N GLY A 286 -17.90 7.17 -11.96
CA GLY A 286 -18.01 6.25 -13.11
C GLY A 286 -18.39 4.79 -12.78
N ASP A 287 -19.47 4.31 -13.40
CA ASP A 287 -20.22 3.16 -12.88
C ASP A 287 -19.79 1.76 -13.34
N ARG A 288 -19.03 1.61 -14.43
CA ARG A 288 -18.80 0.29 -15.03
C ARG A 288 -17.41 -0.26 -14.81
N THR A 289 -17.19 -0.81 -13.62
CA THR A 289 -16.11 -1.77 -13.37
C THR A 289 -16.72 -3.01 -12.74
N TYR A 290 -16.50 -4.14 -13.39
CA TYR A 290 -16.91 -5.46 -12.90
C TYR A 290 -15.81 -6.01 -11.99
N GLU A 291 -16.22 -6.63 -10.89
CA GLU A 291 -15.32 -7.33 -9.99
C GLU A 291 -14.70 -8.52 -10.74
N LYS A 292 -13.38 -8.53 -10.86
CA LYS A 292 -12.65 -9.66 -11.43
C LYS A 292 -12.54 -10.79 -10.41
N ARG A 293 -12.26 -12.02 -10.87
CA ARG A 293 -11.91 -13.13 -9.98
C ARG A 293 -10.65 -12.75 -9.19
N ILE A 294 -10.76 -12.72 -7.86
CA ILE A 294 -9.65 -12.42 -6.96
C ILE A 294 -8.73 -13.66 -6.90
N PRO A 295 -7.41 -13.52 -7.14
CA PRO A 295 -6.46 -14.62 -6.95
C PRO A 295 -6.53 -15.17 -5.52
N SER A 296 -6.45 -16.48 -5.34
CA SER A 296 -6.45 -17.11 -4.01
C SER A 296 -5.04 -17.24 -3.45
N CYS A 297 -4.89 -17.07 -2.13
CA CYS A 297 -3.65 -17.39 -1.45
C CYS A 297 -3.31 -18.89 -1.43
N GLN A 298 -4.17 -19.76 -1.96
CA GLN A 298 -3.92 -21.20 -2.09
C GLN A 298 -3.13 -21.61 -3.33
N MET A 299 -2.75 -20.69 -4.23
CA MET A 299 -2.04 -21.06 -5.45
C MET A 299 -0.60 -21.53 -5.19
N SER A 300 -0.26 -22.66 -5.80
CA SER A 300 1.08 -23.25 -5.89
C SER A 300 2.02 -22.37 -6.72
N LEU A 301 3.33 -22.51 -6.50
CA LEU A 301 4.43 -21.78 -7.19
C LEU A 301 4.37 -21.79 -8.73
N LEU A 302 3.46 -22.54 -9.35
CA LEU A 302 3.30 -22.68 -10.80
C LEU A 302 2.28 -21.71 -11.41
N ASP A 303 1.47 -21.02 -10.59
CA ASP A 303 0.42 -20.11 -11.07
C ASP A 303 0.64 -18.66 -10.60
N GLU A 304 1.89 -18.20 -10.41
CA GLU A 304 2.09 -16.76 -10.18
C GLU A 304 1.38 -15.98 -11.31
N PRO A 305 0.47 -15.05 -10.99
CA PRO A 305 -0.10 -14.19 -12.01
C PRO A 305 1.08 -13.49 -12.68
N ILE A 306 1.25 -13.75 -13.98
CA ILE A 306 2.15 -12.96 -14.82
C ILE A 306 1.72 -11.52 -14.61
N MET A 307 2.54 -10.76 -13.88
CA MET A 307 2.36 -9.32 -13.73
C MET A 307 2.13 -8.77 -15.14
N PRO A 308 1.09 -7.96 -15.39
CA PRO A 308 0.96 -7.33 -16.69
C PRO A 308 2.25 -6.57 -16.95
N GLY A 309 3.05 -7.09 -17.88
CA GLY A 309 4.19 -6.37 -18.42
C GLY A 309 3.66 -5.01 -18.88
N GLU A 310 4.45 -3.97 -18.65
CA GLU A 310 4.16 -2.64 -19.17
C GLU A 310 3.92 -2.74 -20.69
N THR A 311 2.66 -2.86 -21.10
CA THR A 311 2.25 -2.53 -22.45
C THR A 311 2.26 -1.02 -22.49
N VAL A 312 3.37 -0.45 -22.95
CA VAL A 312 3.41 0.92 -23.42
C VAL A 312 2.45 0.99 -24.61
N GLU A 313 1.22 1.42 -24.36
CA GLU A 313 0.31 1.86 -25.41
C GLU A 313 0.91 3.11 -26.05
N TYR A 314 1.56 2.94 -27.19
CA TYR A 314 1.75 4.04 -28.12
C TYR A 314 0.37 4.42 -28.67
N PRO A 315 -0.05 5.69 -28.59
CA PRO A 315 -1.30 6.08 -29.21
C PRO A 315 -1.18 5.92 -30.72
N ASN A 316 -1.99 5.01 -31.28
CA ASN A 316 -2.29 4.98 -32.69
C ASN A 316 -2.99 6.29 -33.07
N GLN A 317 -2.28 7.21 -33.72
CA GLN A 317 -2.90 8.24 -34.53
C GLN A 317 -2.85 7.81 -35.99
N SER A 318 -4.03 7.51 -36.52
CA SER A 318 -4.28 7.33 -37.95
C SER A 318 -4.09 8.66 -38.69
N HIS A 319 -3.17 8.64 -39.67
CA HIS A 319 -3.17 9.37 -40.95
C HIS A 319 -4.00 10.64 -41.12
N ASN A 320 -3.34 11.79 -41.25
CA ASN A 320 -3.14 12.55 -42.51
C ASN A 320 -2.95 14.04 -42.25
N ALA A 321 -1.75 14.55 -42.47
CA ALA A 321 -1.52 15.82 -43.17
C ALA A 321 -0.03 15.93 -43.49
N ALA A 322 0.25 16.08 -44.78
CA ALA A 322 1.58 16.34 -45.30
C ALA A 322 2.07 17.75 -44.94
N SER A 323 3.40 17.87 -44.97
CA SER A 323 4.21 19.07 -45.15
C SER A 323 4.79 19.77 -43.91
N GLN A 324 6.06 20.14 -44.09
CA GLN A 324 6.89 21.09 -43.36
C GLN A 324 7.64 20.52 -42.14
N ILE A 325 8.90 20.08 -42.28
CA ILE A 325 10.15 20.82 -42.54
C ILE A 325 10.89 21.18 -41.23
N HIS A 326 12.11 20.64 -41.15
CA HIS A 326 13.33 21.09 -40.45
C HIS A 326 13.50 20.98 -38.93
N HIS A 327 14.68 20.40 -38.62
CA HIS A 327 15.56 20.61 -37.46
C HIS A 327 15.25 19.89 -36.14
N ILE A 328 16.12 18.92 -35.81
CA ILE A 328 16.92 18.75 -34.57
C ILE A 328 17.36 17.27 -34.54
N SER A 329 18.54 16.95 -35.09
CA SER A 329 19.86 16.94 -34.42
C SER A 329 20.16 15.64 -33.66
N THR A 330 20.74 14.69 -34.40
CA THR A 330 22.11 14.15 -34.21
C THR A 330 22.66 13.95 -32.79
N VAL A 331 21.86 13.49 -31.82
CA VAL A 331 22.38 13.06 -30.49
C VAL A 331 22.10 11.58 -30.19
N CYS A 332 21.12 10.94 -30.84
CA CYS A 332 20.80 9.53 -30.56
C CYS A 332 21.63 8.49 -31.33
N ALA A 333 22.40 8.89 -32.36
CA ALA A 333 23.15 7.94 -33.19
C ALA A 333 24.54 7.56 -32.63
N VAL A 334 25.05 8.28 -31.63
CA VAL A 334 26.41 8.05 -31.08
C VAL A 334 26.42 7.15 -29.85
N MET A 335 25.30 7.03 -29.11
CA MET A 335 25.23 6.17 -27.92
C MET A 335 24.99 4.69 -28.22
N VAL A 336 24.45 4.37 -29.42
CA VAL A 336 24.22 2.97 -29.82
C VAL A 336 25.50 2.29 -30.33
N LEU A 337 26.49 3.05 -30.82
CA LEU A 337 27.75 2.48 -31.31
C LEU A 337 28.78 2.17 -30.20
N LEU A 338 28.68 2.78 -29.02
CA LEU A 338 29.63 2.58 -27.91
C LEU A 338 29.27 1.40 -26.98
N VAL A 339 28.04 0.87 -27.08
CA VAL A 339 27.63 -0.33 -26.34
C VAL A 339 28.00 -1.62 -27.10
N ALA A 340 28.23 -1.54 -28.41
CA ALA A 340 28.59 -2.69 -29.26
C ALA A 340 30.09 -3.05 -29.25
N LEU A 341 30.97 -2.28 -28.58
CA LEU A 341 32.43 -2.48 -28.62
C LEU A 341 33.10 -2.68 -27.25
N LYS A 342 32.33 -3.03 -26.20
CA LYS A 342 32.92 -3.35 -24.89
C LYS A 342 32.30 -4.55 -24.20
N VAL A 343 32.07 -5.61 -24.97
CA VAL A 343 32.08 -6.99 -24.51
C VAL A 343 32.87 -7.81 -25.54
N ASN A 344 34.18 -7.56 -25.56
CA ASN A 344 35.20 -8.44 -26.15
C ASN A 344 35.78 -9.30 -25.03
N GLY A 345 36.23 -10.52 -25.33
CA GLY A 345 37.26 -11.19 -24.53
C GLY A 345 36.86 -12.56 -24.05
#